data_AF-A0A9Q0IL45-F1
#
_entry.id   AF-A0A9Q0IL45-F1
#
_cell.length_a   1.000
_cell.length_b   1.000
_cell.length_c   1.000
_cell.angle_alpha   90.00
_cell.angle_beta   90.00
_cell.angle_gamma   90.00
#
_symmetry.space_group_name_H-M   'P 1'
#
loop_
_entity.id
_entity.type
_entity.pdbx_description
1 polymer ?
#
loop_
_entity_poly.entity_id
_entity_poly.type
_entity_poly.pdbx_seq_one_letter_code
_entity_poly.pdbx_strand_id
1 'polypeptide(L)'
;MNNFPAGSKPRLLDLKSSVDLLTSITFFRLKVLEAHSPPRASQVVRDCVKACLTSTYDFIFNNCLDIQNLDFWPKLITLIVSIIEEDRTSYTPVINQFPQELDVGKVSAEVMWTLFAQDMKSALEALDVDQHHWNHDRERRYKPTDYMNLLFKVKWLHDEYIQDHLAFTHTDPQYPG
;
A
#
# COMPACT_ATOMS: atom_id res chain seq x y z
N MET A 1 4.83 -5.53 10.01
CA MET A 1 5.89 -6.51 9.66
C MET A 1 6.82 -6.90 10.82
N ASN A 2 6.39 -6.85 12.08
CA ASN A 2 7.32 -7.07 13.21
C ASN A 2 7.60 -8.54 13.57
N ASN A 3 6.78 -9.49 13.09
CA ASN A 3 6.90 -10.90 13.48
C ASN A 3 7.81 -11.71 12.53
N PHE A 4 7.91 -11.30 11.27
CA PHE A 4 8.64 -12.04 10.22
C PHE A 4 9.51 -11.08 9.40
N PRO A 5 10.64 -10.61 9.93
CA PRO A 5 11.47 -9.63 9.22
C PRO A 5 12.09 -10.23 7.96
N ALA A 6 12.04 -9.49 6.85
CA ALA A 6 12.59 -9.89 5.54
C ALA A 6 14.08 -10.32 5.60
N GLY A 7 14.86 -9.69 6.49
CA GLY A 7 16.27 -10.04 6.71
C GLY A 7 16.52 -11.41 7.34
N SER A 8 15.49 -12.12 7.83
CA SER A 8 15.63 -13.41 8.50
C SER A 8 15.00 -14.55 7.69
N LYS A 9 15.84 -15.27 6.93
CA LYS A 9 15.40 -16.44 6.16
C LYS A 9 14.62 -17.48 7.00
N PRO A 10 15.05 -17.85 8.23
CA PRO A 10 14.28 -18.77 9.06
C PRO A 10 12.87 -18.24 9.38
N ARG A 11 12.74 -16.93 9.65
CA ARG A 11 11.42 -16.32 9.89
C ARG A 11 10.55 -16.28 8.66
N LEU A 12 11.12 -16.08 7.47
CA LEU A 12 10.37 -16.19 6.22
C LEU A 12 9.89 -17.63 5.97
N LEU A 13 10.66 -18.64 6.37
CA LEU A 13 10.21 -20.03 6.35
C LEU A 13 9.07 -20.27 7.34
N ASP A 14 9.18 -19.76 8.57
CA ASP A 14 8.11 -19.83 9.57
C ASP A 14 6.81 -19.18 9.04
N LEU A 15 6.93 -18.04 8.36
CA LEU A 15 5.80 -17.37 7.69
C LEU A 15 5.18 -18.26 6.62
N LYS A 16 5.99 -18.85 5.75
CA LYS A 16 5.51 -19.78 4.72
C LYS A 16 4.75 -20.95 5.34
N SER A 17 5.32 -21.60 6.35
CA SER A 17 4.69 -22.72 7.05
C SER A 17 3.40 -22.32 7.77
N SER A 18 3.32 -21.09 8.29
CA SER A 18 2.10 -20.56 8.91
C SER A 18 0.97 -20.41 7.88
N VAL A 19 1.27 -19.91 6.69
CA VAL A 19 0.29 -19.80 5.58
C VAL A 19 -0.11 -21.18 5.06
N ASP A 20 0.84 -22.11 4.97
CA ASP A 20 0.56 -23.50 4.56
C ASP A 20 -0.39 -24.18 5.56
N LEU A 21 -0.15 -24.02 6.87
CA LEU A 21 -1.02 -24.53 7.92
C LEU A 21 -2.44 -23.94 7.83
N LEU A 22 -2.57 -22.62 7.63
CA LEU A 22 -3.87 -21.97 7.45
C LEU A 22 -4.63 -22.55 6.25
N THR A 23 -3.92 -22.82 5.16
CA THR A 23 -4.49 -23.45 3.96
C THR A 23 -4.98 -24.87 4.25
N SER A 24 -4.18 -25.67 4.95
CA SER A 24 -4.57 -27.02 5.37
C SER A 24 -5.81 -27.02 6.28
N ILE A 25 -5.87 -26.10 7.26
CA ILE A 25 -7.05 -25.95 8.13
C ILE A 25 -8.29 -25.58 7.31
N THR A 26 -8.16 -24.64 6.36
CA THR A 26 -9.27 -24.23 5.50
C THR A 26 -9.77 -25.39 4.64
N PHE A 27 -8.85 -26.18 4.08
CA PHE A 27 -9.18 -27.36 3.28
C PHE A 27 -9.86 -28.45 4.12
N PHE A 28 -9.39 -28.68 5.35
CA PHE A 28 -10.02 -29.62 6.29
C PHE A 28 -11.46 -29.23 6.60
N ARG A 29 -11.73 -27.94 6.87
CA ARG A 29 -13.10 -27.45 7.10
C ARG A 29 -14.00 -27.68 5.90
N LEU A 30 -13.47 -27.54 4.69
CA LEU A 30 -14.23 -27.72 3.45
C LEU A 30 -14.51 -29.20 3.15
N LYS A 31 -13.49 -30.07 3.28
CA LYS A 31 -13.54 -31.46 2.80
C LYS A 31 -13.88 -32.49 3.86
N VAL A 32 -13.56 -32.22 5.12
CA VAL A 32 -13.77 -33.18 6.22
C VAL A 32 -14.98 -32.79 7.06
N LEU A 33 -15.10 -31.51 7.42
CA LEU A 33 -16.23 -31.04 8.21
C LEU A 33 -17.43 -30.64 7.35
N GLU A 34 -17.30 -30.67 6.02
CA GLU A 34 -18.33 -30.26 5.05
C GLU A 34 -18.98 -28.92 5.41
N ALA A 35 -18.17 -28.00 5.94
CA ALA A 35 -18.67 -26.71 6.40
C ALA A 35 -19.35 -25.97 5.24
N HIS A 36 -20.53 -25.43 5.49
CA HIS A 36 -21.20 -24.59 4.50
C HIS A 36 -20.41 -23.27 4.40
N SER A 37 -19.78 -23.03 3.25
CA SER A 37 -19.04 -21.79 2.92
C SER A 37 -17.90 -21.38 3.88
N PRO A 38 -16.84 -22.18 4.06
CA PRO A 38 -15.65 -21.74 4.79
C PRO A 38 -14.98 -20.56 4.04
N PRO A 39 -14.36 -19.61 4.77
CA PRO A 39 -13.65 -18.50 4.15
C PRO A 39 -12.49 -19.02 3.29
N ARG A 40 -12.27 -18.42 2.12
CA ARG A 40 -11.12 -18.78 1.27
C ARG A 40 -9.83 -18.35 1.94
N ALA A 41 -8.85 -19.26 2.02
CA ALA A 41 -7.56 -18.97 2.65
C ALA A 41 -6.85 -17.79 1.96
N SER A 42 -6.92 -17.68 0.63
CA SER A 42 -6.39 -16.56 -0.15
C SER A 42 -6.94 -15.22 0.32
N GLN A 43 -8.26 -15.12 0.54
CA GLN A 43 -8.89 -13.89 1.00
C GLN A 43 -8.50 -13.55 2.44
N VAL A 44 -8.46 -14.55 3.33
CA VAL A 44 -8.02 -14.34 4.72
C VAL A 44 -6.58 -13.80 4.76
N VAL A 45 -5.67 -14.40 3.98
CA VAL A 45 -4.28 -13.93 3.91
C VAL A 45 -4.21 -12.53 3.30
N ARG A 46 -4.97 -12.25 2.22
CA ARG A 46 -5.06 -10.91 1.62
C ARG A 46 -5.49 -9.86 2.65
N ASP A 47 -6.52 -10.14 3.44
CA ASP A 47 -7.04 -9.21 4.45
C ASP A 47 -6.01 -8.98 5.57
N CYS A 48 -5.29 -10.03 6.00
CA CYS A 48 -4.19 -9.89 6.95
C CYS A 48 -3.03 -9.04 6.39
N VAL A 49 -2.67 -9.23 5.12
CA VAL A 49 -1.67 -8.41 4.43
C VAL A 49 -2.11 -6.95 4.39
N LYS A 50 -3.36 -6.66 3.99
CA LYS A 50 -3.92 -5.30 3.99
C LYS A 50 -3.87 -4.66 5.37
N ALA A 51 -4.30 -5.37 6.42
CA ALA A 51 -4.26 -4.86 7.79
C ALA A 51 -2.82 -4.56 8.26
N CYS A 52 -1.86 -5.42 7.89
CA CYS A 52 -0.44 -5.18 8.17
C CYS A 52 0.07 -3.92 7.45
N LEU A 53 -0.29 -3.74 6.18
CA LEU A 53 0.13 -2.59 5.38
C LEU A 53 -0.46 -1.28 5.92
N THR A 54 -1.72 -1.26 6.33
CA THR A 54 -2.34 -0.10 7.00
C THR A 54 -1.57 0.26 8.27
N SER A 55 -1.25 -0.72 9.12
CA SER A 55 -0.46 -0.47 10.33
C SER A 55 0.97 0.02 10.03
N THR A 56 1.59 -0.51 8.96
CA THR A 56 2.92 -0.05 8.51
C THR A 56 2.85 1.39 8.00
N TYR A 57 1.82 1.74 7.23
CA TYR A 57 1.60 3.09 6.74
C TYR A 57 1.45 4.07 7.91
N ASP A 58 0.57 3.76 8.87
CA ASP A 58 0.37 4.57 10.06
C ASP A 58 1.70 4.77 10.82
N PHE A 59 2.50 3.71 10.94
CA PHE A 59 3.81 3.79 11.58
C PHE A 59 4.75 4.75 10.84
N ILE A 60 4.96 4.58 9.54
CA ILE A 60 5.90 5.44 8.79
C ILE A 60 5.41 6.88 8.69
N PHE A 61 4.09 7.10 8.60
CA PHE A 61 3.50 8.42 8.53
C PHE A 61 3.73 9.18 9.84
N ASN A 62 3.45 8.55 10.98
CA ASN A 62 3.62 9.17 12.29
C ASN A 62 5.09 9.32 12.72
N ASN A 63 6.00 8.50 12.19
CA ASN A 63 7.43 8.57 12.52
C ASN A 63 8.25 9.42 11.52
N CYS A 64 7.68 9.85 10.40
CA CYS A 64 8.36 10.81 9.53
C CYS A 64 8.31 12.19 10.20
N LEU A 65 9.47 12.70 10.62
CA LEU A 65 9.60 13.95 11.37
C LEU A 65 9.03 15.14 10.56
N ASP A 66 8.03 15.79 11.16
CA ASP A 66 7.43 17.10 10.83
C ASP A 66 6.54 17.20 9.58
N ILE A 67 5.25 16.83 9.74
CA ILE A 67 4.19 16.82 8.71
C ILE A 67 3.97 18.22 8.07
N GLN A 68 4.39 19.31 8.73
CA GLN A 68 4.18 20.68 8.23
C GLN A 68 5.24 21.14 7.22
N ASN A 69 6.33 20.39 7.04
CA ASN A 69 7.35 20.69 6.05
C ASN A 69 7.09 19.91 4.75
N LEU A 70 7.17 20.57 3.59
CA LEU A 70 7.10 19.89 2.28
C LEU A 70 8.16 18.80 2.10
N ASP A 71 9.26 18.85 2.87
CA ASP A 71 10.26 17.77 2.91
C ASP A 71 9.71 16.43 3.46
N PHE A 72 8.55 16.45 4.13
CA PHE A 72 7.86 15.25 4.61
C PHE A 72 7.43 14.34 3.45
N TRP A 73 6.72 14.89 2.46
CA TRP A 73 6.10 14.10 1.39
C TRP A 73 7.13 13.32 0.54
N PRO A 74 8.25 13.92 0.09
CA PRO A 74 9.29 13.17 -0.61
C PRO A 74 9.91 12.06 0.23
N LYS A 75 10.09 12.26 1.55
CA LYS A 75 10.61 11.22 2.45
C LYS A 75 9.61 10.09 2.63
N LEU A 76 8.33 10.43 2.80
CA LEU A 76 7.26 9.45 2.90
C LEU A 76 7.17 8.60 1.61
N ILE A 77 7.26 9.23 0.43
CA ILE A 77 7.32 8.51 -0.86
C ILE A 77 8.50 7.53 -0.88
N THR A 78 9.69 7.94 -0.42
CA THR A 78 10.85 7.03 -0.35
C THR A 78 10.60 5.83 0.56
N LEU A 79 9.97 6.03 1.72
CA LEU A 79 9.63 4.94 2.64
C LEU A 79 8.56 4.01 2.04
N ILE A 80 7.54 4.56 1.40
CA ILE A 80 6.50 3.80 0.70
C ILE A 80 7.13 2.90 -0.37
N VAL A 81 8.00 3.46 -1.23
CA VAL A 81 8.71 2.71 -2.28
C VAL A 81 9.53 1.58 -1.66
N SER A 82 10.26 1.86 -0.58
CA SER A 82 11.05 0.84 0.12
C SER A 82 10.20 -0.33 0.61
N ILE A 83 8.98 -0.07 1.08
CA ILE A 83 8.08 -1.13 1.55
C ILE A 83 7.52 -1.92 0.38
N ILE A 84 7.05 -1.26 -0.68
CA ILE A 84 6.52 -1.94 -1.88
C ILE A 84 7.58 -2.87 -2.48
N GLU A 85 8.83 -2.41 -2.57
CA GLU A 85 9.94 -3.24 -3.05
C GLU A 85 10.27 -4.41 -2.11
N GLU A 86 10.25 -4.20 -0.79
CA GLU A 86 10.45 -5.29 0.16
C GLU A 86 9.32 -6.35 0.04
N ASP A 87 8.07 -5.91 -0.06
CA ASP A 87 6.90 -6.76 -0.30
C ASP A 87 7.02 -7.58 -1.58
N ARG A 88 7.39 -6.91 -2.68
CA ARG A 88 7.57 -7.55 -3.99
C ARG A 88 8.71 -8.57 -4.00
N THR A 89 9.83 -8.23 -3.39
CA THR A 89 11.06 -9.04 -3.51
C THR A 89 11.22 -10.11 -2.43
N SER A 90 10.73 -9.84 -1.22
CA SER A 90 10.93 -10.71 -0.06
C SER A 90 9.69 -11.51 0.29
N TYR A 91 8.50 -10.90 0.26
CA TYR A 91 7.28 -11.54 0.77
C TYR A 91 6.44 -12.20 -0.33
N THR A 92 6.35 -11.65 -1.55
CA THR A 92 5.64 -12.30 -2.67
C THR A 92 6.16 -13.72 -2.96
N PRO A 93 7.49 -14.00 -3.02
CA PRO A 93 7.98 -15.36 -3.25
C PRO A 93 7.67 -16.35 -2.12
N VAL A 94 7.51 -15.83 -0.89
CA VAL A 94 7.26 -16.62 0.32
C VAL A 94 5.78 -16.98 0.44
N ILE A 95 4.89 -16.02 0.17
CA ILE A 95 3.43 -16.18 0.19
C ILE A 95 2.94 -16.48 -1.24
N ASN A 96 3.38 -17.62 -1.78
CA ASN A 96 3.13 -18.03 -3.16
C ASN A 96 2.05 -19.12 -3.30
N GLN A 97 1.26 -19.38 -2.25
CA GLN A 97 0.24 -20.43 -2.24
C GLN A 97 -0.94 -20.13 -3.17
N PHE A 98 -1.14 -18.85 -3.54
CA PHE A 98 -2.30 -18.40 -4.32
C PHE A 98 -1.90 -17.43 -5.45
N PRO A 99 -1.01 -17.82 -6.39
CA PRO A 99 -0.38 -16.88 -7.33
C PRO A 99 -1.36 -16.17 -8.29
N GLN A 100 -2.56 -16.72 -8.49
CA GLN A 100 -3.62 -16.09 -9.30
C GLN A 100 -4.52 -15.15 -8.50
N GLU A 101 -4.57 -15.29 -7.17
CA GLU A 101 -5.50 -14.57 -6.29
C GLU A 101 -4.80 -13.53 -5.39
N LEU A 102 -3.52 -13.76 -5.09
CA LEU A 102 -2.74 -12.96 -4.18
C LEU A 102 -1.31 -12.76 -4.71
N ASP A 103 -0.95 -11.50 -4.88
CA ASP A 103 0.42 -11.03 -5.06
C ASP A 103 0.65 -9.94 -4.01
N VAL A 104 1.58 -10.21 -3.08
CA VAL A 104 1.81 -9.34 -1.91
C VAL A 104 2.30 -7.96 -2.35
N GLY A 105 3.26 -7.91 -3.28
CA GLY A 105 3.76 -6.67 -3.87
C GLY A 105 2.64 -5.86 -4.52
N LYS A 106 1.70 -6.52 -5.22
CA LYS A 106 0.57 -5.79 -5.82
C LYS A 106 -0.42 -5.25 -4.80
N VAL A 107 -0.73 -6.02 -3.76
CA VAL A 107 -1.58 -5.56 -2.66
C VAL A 107 -0.89 -4.42 -1.89
N SER A 108 0.43 -4.50 -1.71
CA SER A 108 1.25 -3.45 -1.09
C SER A 108 1.14 -2.13 -1.83
N ALA A 109 1.38 -2.15 -3.16
CA ALA A 109 1.24 -0.96 -3.99
C ALA A 109 -0.18 -0.35 -3.90
N GLU A 110 -1.22 -1.16 -4.05
CA GLU A 110 -2.63 -0.72 -3.96
C GLU A 110 -2.93 -0.01 -2.63
N VAL A 111 -2.59 -0.64 -1.50
CA VAL A 111 -2.88 -0.10 -0.17
C VAL A 111 -2.06 1.14 0.13
N MET A 112 -0.74 1.10 -0.13
CA MET A 112 0.15 2.22 0.15
C MET A 112 -0.22 3.45 -0.66
N TRP A 113 -0.54 3.29 -1.96
CA TRP A 113 -1.02 4.38 -2.80
C TRP A 113 -2.35 4.94 -2.31
N THR A 114 -3.31 4.08 -1.95
CA THR A 114 -4.65 4.52 -1.53
C THR A 114 -4.57 5.42 -0.28
N LEU A 115 -3.82 4.99 0.73
CA LEU A 115 -3.64 5.74 1.98
C LEU A 115 -2.87 7.05 1.72
N PHE A 116 -1.77 6.97 0.96
CA PHE A 116 -0.98 8.13 0.57
C PHE A 116 -1.77 9.19 -0.19
N ALA A 117 -2.56 8.77 -1.18
CA ALA A 117 -3.38 9.67 -1.98
C ALA A 117 -4.46 10.36 -1.15
N GLN A 118 -5.05 9.65 -0.18
CA GLN A 118 -6.03 10.21 0.74
C GLN A 118 -5.43 11.30 1.63
N ASP A 119 -4.27 11.03 2.25
CA ASP A 119 -3.62 12.01 3.13
C ASP A 119 -3.07 13.21 2.37
N MET A 120 -2.50 12.98 1.18
CA MET A 120 -2.02 14.07 0.33
C MET A 120 -3.17 14.96 -0.15
N LYS A 121 -4.31 14.38 -0.55
CA LYS A 121 -5.51 15.15 -0.89
C LYS A 121 -5.96 16.00 0.29
N SER A 122 -6.06 15.40 1.48
CA SER A 122 -6.48 16.09 2.70
C SER A 122 -5.54 17.24 3.06
N ALA A 123 -4.23 17.05 2.90
CA ALA A 123 -3.23 18.08 3.17
C ALA A 123 -3.28 19.24 2.15
N LEU A 124 -3.50 18.93 0.86
CA LEU A 124 -3.65 19.96 -0.17
C LEU A 124 -4.94 20.78 0.01
N GLU A 125 -6.04 20.14 0.37
CA GLU A 125 -7.30 20.82 0.70
C GLU A 125 -7.14 21.74 1.93
N ALA A 126 -6.43 21.29 2.97
CA ALA A 126 -6.14 22.13 4.13
C ALA A 126 -5.30 23.37 3.77
N LEU A 127 -4.35 23.24 2.84
CA LEU A 127 -3.54 24.35 2.34
C LEU A 127 -4.35 25.35 1.50
N ASP A 128 -5.32 24.89 0.71
CA ASP A 128 -6.18 25.73 -0.11
C ASP A 128 -7.20 26.52 0.74
N VAL A 129 -7.75 25.88 1.77
CA VAL A 129 -8.65 26.53 2.76
C VAL A 129 -7.90 27.61 3.54
N ASP A 130 -6.67 27.33 3.98
CA ASP A 130 -5.81 28.35 4.60
C ASP A 130 -5.52 29.51 3.63
N GLN A 131 -5.34 29.25 2.33
CA GLN A 131 -5.14 30.31 1.34
C GLN A 131 -6.37 31.20 1.13
N HIS A 132 -7.58 30.64 1.20
CA HIS A 132 -8.83 31.39 0.99
C HIS A 132 -9.22 32.27 2.19
N HIS A 133 -8.78 31.93 3.42
CA HIS A 133 -9.07 32.73 4.61
C HIS A 133 -8.12 33.94 4.82
N TRP A 134 -6.94 33.95 4.19
CA TRP A 134 -5.93 34.98 4.43
C TRP A 134 -5.73 35.87 3.20
N ASN A 135 -6.45 37.00 3.18
CA ASN A 135 -6.33 38.03 2.16
C ASN A 135 -4.90 38.62 2.06
N HIS A 136 -4.35 38.50 0.86
CA HIS A 136 -3.47 39.43 0.12
C HIS A 136 -2.08 39.85 0.62
N ASP A 137 -1.60 39.53 1.83
CA ASP A 137 -0.33 40.13 2.30
C ASP A 137 0.74 39.18 2.89
N ARG A 138 0.70 37.87 2.56
CA ARG A 138 1.80 36.94 2.93
C ARG A 138 2.32 36.16 1.73
N GLU A 139 3.64 36.05 1.64
CA GLU A 139 4.34 35.19 0.68
C GLU A 139 3.74 33.77 0.69
N ARG A 140 3.60 33.16 -0.49
CA ARG A 140 3.16 31.76 -0.62
C ARG A 140 4.00 30.90 0.33
N ARG A 141 3.34 30.08 1.16
CA ARG A 141 3.98 29.17 2.14
C ARG A 141 5.03 28.26 1.50
N TYR A 142 4.87 27.95 0.21
CA TYR A 142 5.79 27.12 -0.56
C TYR A 142 6.11 27.71 -1.93
N LYS A 143 7.32 27.44 -2.41
CA LYS A 143 7.74 27.87 -3.75
C LYS A 143 7.06 26.99 -4.80
N PRO A 144 6.61 27.56 -5.94
CA PRO A 144 6.01 26.78 -7.04
C PRO A 144 6.90 25.62 -7.52
N THR A 145 8.23 25.80 -7.46
CA THR A 145 9.21 24.76 -7.82
C THR A 145 9.13 23.54 -6.92
N ASP A 146 8.94 23.72 -5.61
CA ASP A 146 8.90 22.63 -4.64
C ASP A 146 7.63 21.80 -4.81
N TYR A 147 6.52 22.48 -5.09
CA TYR A 147 5.24 21.85 -5.43
C TYR A 147 5.32 21.06 -6.74
N MET A 148 5.91 21.62 -7.80
CA MET A 148 6.08 20.91 -9.07
C MET A 148 6.98 19.68 -8.90
N ASN A 149 8.06 19.77 -8.12
CA ASN A 149 8.93 18.64 -7.82
C ASN A 149 8.19 17.51 -7.08
N LEU A 150 7.31 17.87 -6.13
CA LEU A 150 6.45 16.90 -5.46
C LEU A 150 5.48 16.23 -6.44
N LEU A 151 4.82 17.00 -7.31
CA LEU A 151 3.92 16.45 -8.33
C LEU A 151 4.62 15.47 -9.27
N PHE A 152 5.86 15.76 -9.70
CA PHE A 152 6.64 14.83 -10.51
C PHE A 152 6.92 13.51 -9.77
N LYS A 153 7.24 13.57 -8.48
CA LYS A 153 7.47 12.36 -7.66
C LYS A 153 6.20 11.55 -7.46
N VAL A 154 5.07 12.22 -7.22
CA VAL A 154 3.75 11.58 -7.07
C VAL A 154 3.36 10.87 -8.36
N LYS A 155 3.51 11.57 -9.50
CA LYS A 155 3.25 10.98 -10.82
C LYS A 155 4.13 9.75 -11.06
N TRP A 156 5.43 9.86 -10.78
CA TRP A 156 6.35 8.73 -10.93
C TRP A 156 5.93 7.53 -10.06
N LEU A 157 5.56 7.75 -8.79
CA LEU A 157 5.09 6.68 -7.90
C LEU A 157 3.86 5.97 -8.48
N HIS A 158 2.89 6.73 -8.99
CA HIS A 158 1.69 6.17 -9.61
C HIS A 158 2.00 5.38 -10.89
N ASP A 159 2.77 5.98 -11.79
CA ASP A 159 3.07 5.39 -13.09
C ASP A 159 3.89 4.09 -12.94
N GLU A 160 4.83 4.05 -11.99
CA GLU A 160 5.69 2.89 -11.74
C GLU A 160 4.97 1.75 -11.02
N TYR A 161 4.12 2.07 -10.02
CA TYR A 161 3.58 1.05 -9.10
C TYR A 161 2.07 0.82 -9.21
N ILE A 162 1.32 1.62 -9.96
CA ILE A 162 -0.16 1.53 -10.01
C ILE A 162 -0.67 1.35 -11.44
N GLN A 163 -0.07 2.04 -12.43
CA GLN A 163 -0.60 2.07 -13.79
C GLN A 163 -0.69 0.68 -14.46
N ASP A 164 0.26 -0.23 -14.18
CA ASP A 164 0.25 -1.60 -14.70
C ASP A 164 -0.74 -2.54 -14.00
N HIS A 165 -1.37 -2.12 -12.90
CA HIS A 165 -2.34 -2.93 -12.15
C HIS A 165 -3.72 -2.98 -12.81
N LEU A 166 -4.02 -2.05 -13.71
CA LEU A 166 -5.29 -1.96 -14.44
C LEU A 166 -5.33 -2.80 -15.73
N ALA A 167 -4.19 -3.34 -16.18
CA ALA A 167 -4.11 -4.15 -17.39
C ALA A 167 -4.74 -5.56 -17.25
N PHE A 168 -5.20 -5.94 -16.05
CA PHE A 168 -5.88 -7.23 -15.79
C PHE A 168 -7.35 -7.12 -15.38
N THR A 169 -7.90 -5.91 -15.25
CA THR A 169 -9.36 -5.73 -15.19
C THR A 169 -9.87 -5.59 -16.61
N HIS A 170 -10.27 -6.70 -17.22
CA HIS A 170 -11.17 -6.70 -18.37
C HIS A 170 -12.45 -5.94 -17.99
N THR A 171 -12.51 -4.66 -18.34
CA THR A 171 -13.74 -3.92 -18.63
C THR A 171 -13.34 -2.74 -19.51
N ASP A 172 -13.80 -2.77 -20.76
CA ASP A 172 -13.66 -1.67 -21.70
C ASP A 172 -14.09 -0.35 -21.05
N PRO A 173 -13.35 0.76 -21.20
CA PRO A 173 -13.87 2.08 -20.89
C PRO A 173 -14.94 2.44 -21.92
N GLN A 174 -16.22 2.31 -21.56
CA GLN A 174 -17.30 2.96 -22.29
C GLN A 174 -17.23 4.47 -22.01
N TYR A 175 -16.67 5.21 -22.96
CA TYR A 175 -16.96 6.64 -23.08
C TYR A 175 -18.26 6.82 -23.89
N PRO A 176 -19.20 7.67 -23.44
CA PRO A 176 -20.37 8.02 -24.24
C PRO A 176 -19.96 8.91 -25.43
N GLY A 177 -20.56 8.63 -26.59
CA GLY A 177 -20.51 9.47 -27.79
C GLY A 177 -21.51 10.62 -27.77
#